data_AF-A0A345V4M6-F1
#
_entry.id   AF-A0A345V4M6-F1
#
_cell.length_a   1.000
_cell.length_b   1.000
_cell.length_c   1.000
_cell.angle_alpha   90.00
_cell.angle_beta   90.00
_cell.angle_gamma   90.00
#
_symmetry.space_group_name_H-M   'P 1'
#
loop_
_entity.id
_entity.type
_entity.pdbx_description
1 polymer ?
#
loop_
_entity_poly.entity_id
_entity_poly.type
_entity_poly.pdbx_seq_one_letter_code
_entity_poly.pdbx_strand_id
1 'polypeptide(L)'
;MDAAHAAIYDLDYVRGIHSLFVNPPSELNFGGGSILPINKIMLGGMHTLHDSKGNLAKENVYWYERNYRVRRPVRFSNKLTLAKNITYIDEQIKVHSDGFVIKDAIVRYVRAYDESDRNVTIQKTWAALESIVCPHENNASSIVRRCSFMFADRPYYEQVLEHLREYRNRNVHSGYEFDDLDFHCYQLQQFFRQAVLFYLKNASTFSGLQEANKFLDLPSTLAELTKLKMHVEKAMKFQQLDS
;
A
#
# COMPACT_ATOMS: atom_id res chain seq x y z
N MET A 1 -15.85 17.77 -1.96
CA MET A 1 -14.49 17.76 -2.52
C MET A 1 -14.52 18.63 -3.76
N ASP A 2 -13.60 19.59 -3.91
CA ASP A 2 -13.55 20.46 -5.09
C ASP A 2 -12.96 19.71 -6.31
N ALA A 3 -13.29 20.13 -7.53
CA ALA A 3 -12.95 19.44 -8.78
C ALA A 3 -11.44 19.22 -8.96
N ALA A 4 -10.61 20.19 -8.55
CA ALA A 4 -9.16 20.05 -8.58
C ALA A 4 -8.66 18.96 -7.63
N HIS A 5 -9.26 18.84 -6.44
CA HIS A 5 -8.89 17.80 -5.48
C HIS A 5 -9.27 16.40 -5.99
N ALA A 6 -10.41 16.27 -6.66
CA ALA A 6 -10.81 15.01 -7.29
C ALA A 6 -9.86 14.63 -8.44
N ALA A 7 -9.50 15.58 -9.30
CA ALA A 7 -8.56 15.34 -10.40
C ALA A 7 -7.16 14.92 -9.89
N ILE A 8 -6.64 15.58 -8.84
CA ILE A 8 -5.38 15.19 -8.21
C ILE A 8 -5.49 13.83 -7.54
N TYR A 9 -6.61 13.51 -6.89
CA TYR A 9 -6.84 12.19 -6.31
C TYR A 9 -6.80 11.07 -7.36
N ASP A 10 -7.44 11.26 -8.51
CA ASP A 10 -7.42 10.27 -9.59
C ASP A 10 -6.04 10.17 -10.26
N LEU A 11 -5.33 11.29 -10.41
CA LEU A 11 -3.95 11.29 -10.87
C LEU A 11 -3.03 10.54 -9.89
N ASP A 12 -3.21 10.78 -8.59
CA ASP A 12 -2.51 10.07 -7.52
C ASP A 12 -2.79 8.58 -7.55
N TYR A 13 -4.02 8.18 -7.82
CA TYR A 13 -4.36 6.77 -7.98
C TYR A 13 -3.60 6.12 -9.15
N VAL A 14 -3.63 6.74 -10.34
CA VAL A 14 -2.95 6.22 -11.53
C VAL A 14 -1.44 6.12 -11.30
N ARG A 15 -0.80 7.17 -10.78
CA ARG A 15 0.64 7.12 -10.50
C ARG A 15 0.96 6.16 -9.35
N GLY A 16 0.08 6.02 -8.36
CA GLY A 16 0.23 5.08 -7.26
C GLY A 16 0.26 3.63 -7.72
N ILE A 17 -0.61 3.26 -8.67
CA ILE A 17 -0.54 1.95 -9.32
C ILE A 17 0.84 1.73 -9.95
N HIS A 18 1.32 2.69 -10.74
CA HIS A 18 2.63 2.54 -11.36
C HIS A 18 3.76 2.45 -10.33
N SER A 19 3.71 3.23 -9.26
CA SER A 19 4.70 3.22 -8.18
C SER A 19 4.82 1.85 -7.51
N LEU A 20 3.74 1.05 -7.44
CA LEU A 20 3.80 -0.35 -6.96
C LEU A 20 4.73 -1.26 -7.78
N PHE A 21 5.07 -0.88 -9.02
CA PHE A 21 5.90 -1.70 -9.92
C PHE A 21 7.19 -1.02 -10.35
N VAL A 22 7.25 0.31 -10.25
CA VAL A 22 8.38 1.11 -10.73
C VAL A 22 9.31 1.50 -9.59
N ASN A 23 8.81 1.65 -8.37
CA ASN A 23 9.69 1.97 -7.26
C ASN A 23 10.67 0.81 -7.02
N PRO A 24 11.94 1.14 -6.74
CA PRO A 24 12.97 0.13 -6.56
C PRO A 24 12.67 -0.71 -5.31
N PRO A 25 12.99 -2.01 -5.31
CA PRO A 25 12.91 -2.85 -4.11
C PRO A 25 14.02 -2.51 -3.11
N SER A 26 15.12 -1.90 -3.56
CA SER A 26 16.19 -1.31 -2.75
C SER A 26 17.10 -0.47 -3.64
N GLU A 27 17.76 0.54 -3.06
CA GLU A 27 18.84 1.30 -3.71
C GLU A 27 19.95 1.57 -2.68
N LEU A 28 21.21 1.56 -3.14
CA LEU A 28 22.35 1.98 -2.31
C LEU A 28 22.50 3.49 -2.39
N ASN A 29 22.44 4.16 -1.23
CA ASN A 29 22.73 5.58 -1.11
C ASN A 29 24.07 5.77 -0.42
N PHE A 30 25.09 6.21 -1.17
CA PHE A 30 26.47 6.33 -0.70
C PHE A 30 26.76 7.61 0.10
N GLY A 31 25.74 8.30 0.64
CA GLY A 31 25.88 9.49 1.47
C GLY A 31 26.58 10.68 0.76
N GLY A 32 25.83 11.73 0.42
CA GLY A 32 26.43 12.91 -0.20
C GLY A 32 25.49 13.90 -0.89
N GLY A 33 24.17 13.66 -0.83
CA GLY A 33 23.17 14.54 -1.43
C GLY A 33 21.97 14.76 -0.50
N SER A 34 21.13 15.73 -0.85
CA SER A 34 19.84 15.93 -0.16
C SER A 34 19.00 14.66 -0.27
N ILE A 35 18.39 14.22 0.84
CA ILE A 35 17.50 13.05 0.86
C ILE A 35 16.36 13.30 -0.14
N LEU A 36 16.36 12.52 -1.23
CA LEU A 36 15.30 12.56 -2.23
C LEU A 36 14.20 11.57 -1.84
N PRO A 37 12.92 11.89 -2.08
CA PRO A 37 11.82 10.95 -2.03
C PRO A 37 12.11 9.68 -2.84
N ILE A 38 11.73 8.54 -2.27
CA ILE A 38 11.93 7.22 -2.90
C ILE A 38 11.09 7.07 -4.15
N ASN A 39 9.90 7.71 -4.19
CA ASN A 39 8.99 7.58 -5.32
C ASN A 39 9.63 8.06 -6.62
N LYS A 40 9.51 7.24 -7.67
CA LYS A 40 10.06 7.55 -8.99
C LYS A 40 9.06 8.32 -9.87
N ILE A 41 7.76 8.22 -9.58
CA ILE A 41 6.69 8.89 -10.35
C ILE A 41 6.00 9.92 -9.46
N MET A 42 6.37 11.19 -9.64
CA MET A 42 5.89 12.31 -8.85
C MET A 42 5.12 13.32 -9.70
N LEU A 43 4.40 14.21 -9.02
CA LEU A 43 3.74 15.35 -9.64
C LEU A 43 4.76 16.36 -10.20
N GLY A 44 4.32 17.10 -11.22
CA GLY A 44 5.03 18.27 -11.73
C GLY A 44 4.95 19.45 -10.77
N GLY A 45 5.66 20.55 -11.07
CA GLY A 45 5.68 21.71 -10.17
C GLY A 45 4.44 22.59 -10.21
N MET A 46 3.66 22.51 -11.29
CA MET A 46 2.47 23.32 -11.52
C MET A 46 1.40 22.50 -12.22
N HIS A 47 0.14 22.74 -11.86
CA HIS A 47 -1.03 22.03 -12.36
C HIS A 47 -2.12 23.00 -12.80
N THR A 48 -2.80 22.64 -13.89
CA THR A 48 -3.99 23.30 -14.42
C THR A 48 -5.13 22.30 -14.49
N LEU A 49 -6.36 22.78 -14.30
CA LEU A 49 -7.55 21.96 -14.45
C LEU A 49 -8.13 22.15 -15.86
N HIS A 50 -8.45 21.04 -16.52
CA HIS A 50 -8.98 21.05 -17.88
C HIS A 50 -10.35 20.37 -17.92
N ASP A 51 -11.22 20.83 -18.83
CA ASP A 51 -12.49 20.17 -19.13
C ASP A 51 -12.27 18.89 -19.98
N SER A 52 -13.35 18.16 -20.26
CA SER A 52 -13.28 16.93 -21.07
C SER A 52 -12.87 17.17 -22.53
N LYS A 53 -12.80 18.42 -22.99
CA LYS A 53 -12.33 18.83 -24.31
C LYS A 53 -10.89 19.32 -24.28
N GLY A 54 -10.26 19.37 -23.11
CA GLY A 54 -8.89 19.85 -22.91
C GLY A 54 -8.76 21.37 -22.73
N ASN A 55 -9.86 22.13 -22.67
CA ASN A 55 -9.80 23.57 -22.40
C ASN A 55 -9.54 23.83 -20.92
N LEU A 56 -8.90 24.94 -20.58
CA LEU A 56 -8.77 25.35 -19.18
C LEU A 56 -10.15 25.53 -18.55
N ALA A 57 -10.38 24.85 -17.43
CA ALA A 57 -11.63 24.97 -16.68
C ALA A 57 -11.79 26.38 -16.09
N LYS A 58 -10.67 27.04 -15.76
CA LYS A 58 -10.63 28.43 -15.33
C LYS A 58 -9.29 29.05 -15.70
N GLU A 59 -9.34 30.19 -16.38
CA GLU A 59 -8.15 30.97 -16.68
C GLU A 59 -7.55 31.55 -15.39
N ASN A 60 -6.22 31.69 -15.36
CA ASN A 60 -5.46 32.29 -14.26
C ASN A 60 -5.58 31.59 -12.89
N VAL A 61 -6.01 30.32 -12.86
CA VAL A 61 -6.00 29.50 -11.64
C VAL A 61 -5.05 28.32 -11.82
N TYR A 62 -4.09 28.23 -10.91
CA TYR A 62 -3.02 27.23 -10.93
C TYR A 62 -2.79 26.69 -9.53
N TRP A 63 -2.45 25.41 -9.44
CA TRP A 63 -1.96 24.78 -8.22
C TRP A 63 -0.48 24.49 -8.40
N TYR A 64 0.30 24.57 -7.32
CA TYR A 64 1.73 24.34 -7.38
C TYR A 64 2.21 23.50 -6.20
N GLU A 65 3.21 22.67 -6.48
CA GLU A 65 3.83 21.78 -5.50
C GLU A 65 4.94 22.54 -4.77
N ARG A 66 4.71 22.88 -3.49
CA ARG A 66 5.61 23.73 -2.69
C ARG A 66 7.04 23.20 -2.62
N ASN A 67 7.17 21.87 -2.56
CA ASN A 67 8.45 21.18 -2.42
C ASN A 67 8.94 20.59 -3.75
N TYR A 68 8.42 21.07 -4.87
CA TYR A 68 8.84 20.58 -6.19
C TYR A 68 10.33 20.79 -6.42
N ARG A 69 10.97 19.75 -6.95
CA ARG A 69 12.34 19.81 -7.43
C ARG A 69 12.39 19.16 -8.80
N VAL A 70 13.14 19.76 -9.72
CA VAL A 70 13.35 19.20 -11.06
C VAL A 70 14.05 17.84 -10.91
N ARG A 71 13.49 16.82 -11.56
CA ARG A 71 14.02 15.46 -11.56
C ARG A 71 14.09 14.93 -12.99
N ARG A 72 14.98 13.97 -13.20
CA ARG A 72 15.07 13.25 -14.47
C ARG A 72 13.80 12.41 -14.64
N PRO A 73 13.09 12.51 -15.78
CA PRO A 73 11.96 11.64 -16.06
C PRO A 73 12.38 10.17 -16.04
N VAL A 74 11.56 9.33 -15.42
CA VAL A 74 11.74 7.88 -15.45
C VAL A 74 11.44 7.39 -16.86
N ARG A 75 12.31 6.54 -17.40
CA ARG A 75 12.09 5.85 -18.67
C ARG A 75 11.67 4.41 -18.40
N PHE A 76 10.46 4.06 -18.82
CA PHE A 76 9.95 2.70 -18.70
C PHE A 76 10.44 1.85 -19.87
N SER A 77 11.19 0.78 -19.58
CA SER A 77 11.56 -0.24 -20.56
C SER A 77 10.37 -1.14 -20.93
N ASN A 78 9.47 -1.41 -19.98
CA ASN A 78 8.35 -2.34 -20.15
C ASN A 78 6.97 -1.64 -20.10
N LYS A 79 6.71 -0.77 -21.09
CA LYS A 79 5.46 0.02 -21.18
C LYS A 79 4.20 -0.87 -21.27
N LEU A 80 4.29 -1.98 -22.00
CA LEU A 80 3.15 -2.87 -22.22
C LEU A 80 2.70 -3.56 -20.92
N THR A 81 3.64 -4.05 -20.10
CA THR A 81 3.31 -4.64 -18.80
C THR A 81 2.72 -3.59 -17.85
N LEU A 82 3.26 -2.37 -17.84
CA LEU A 82 2.71 -1.30 -16.99
C LEU A 82 1.27 -0.94 -17.36
N ALA A 83 0.95 -0.87 -18.67
CA ALA A 83 -0.43 -0.66 -19.12
C ALA A 83 -1.36 -1.80 -18.68
N LYS A 84 -0.92 -3.06 -18.85
CA LYS A 84 -1.68 -4.24 -18.39
C LYS A 84 -1.91 -4.23 -16.88
N ASN A 85 -0.92 -3.82 -16.09
CA ASN A 85 -1.03 -3.75 -14.64
C ASN A 85 -2.08 -2.72 -14.20
N ILE A 86 -2.14 -1.55 -14.86
CA ILE A 86 -3.20 -0.56 -14.58
C ILE A 86 -4.56 -1.14 -14.89
N THR A 87 -4.74 -1.66 -16.10
CA THR A 87 -6.04 -2.21 -16.51
C THR A 87 -6.50 -3.29 -15.55
N TYR A 88 -5.61 -4.22 -15.21
CA TYR A 88 -5.91 -5.27 -14.24
C TYR A 88 -6.30 -4.71 -12.86
N ILE A 89 -5.52 -3.78 -12.30
CA ILE A 89 -5.79 -3.23 -10.96
C ILE A 89 -7.11 -2.45 -10.95
N ASP A 90 -7.37 -1.64 -11.97
CA ASP A 90 -8.63 -0.88 -12.09
C ASP A 90 -9.84 -1.82 -12.21
N GLU A 91 -9.72 -2.89 -13.00
CA GLU A 91 -10.76 -3.92 -13.11
C GLU A 91 -11.01 -4.63 -11.77
N GLN A 92 -9.95 -5.05 -11.07
CA GLN A 92 -10.10 -5.73 -9.78
C GLN A 92 -10.66 -4.79 -8.70
N ILE A 93 -10.31 -3.51 -8.70
CA ILE A 93 -10.89 -2.53 -7.78
C ILE A 93 -12.40 -2.39 -8.01
N LYS A 94 -12.86 -2.41 -9.26
CA LYS A 94 -14.30 -2.34 -9.59
C LYS A 94 -15.07 -3.58 -9.14
N VAL A 95 -14.40 -4.74 -9.11
CA VAL A 95 -15.00 -6.01 -8.68
C VAL A 95 -15.03 -6.14 -7.16
N HIS A 96 -13.98 -5.69 -6.48
CA HIS A 96 -13.86 -5.82 -5.02
C HIS A 96 -14.90 -4.94 -4.30
N SER A 97 -15.64 -5.51 -3.34
CA SER A 97 -16.69 -4.78 -2.59
C SER A 97 -16.17 -3.53 -1.87
N ASP A 98 -15.02 -3.64 -1.21
CA ASP A 98 -14.29 -2.52 -0.59
C ASP A 98 -13.24 -1.87 -1.51
N GLY A 99 -13.42 -1.95 -2.84
CA GLY A 99 -12.44 -1.45 -3.81
C GLY A 99 -12.06 0.02 -3.61
N PHE A 100 -12.99 0.85 -3.12
CA PHE A 100 -12.73 2.25 -2.80
C PHE A 100 -11.72 2.42 -1.65
N VAL A 101 -11.71 1.53 -0.66
CA VAL A 101 -10.74 1.55 0.45
C VAL A 101 -9.35 1.21 -0.07
N ILE A 102 -9.26 0.21 -0.94
CA ILE A 102 -7.99 -0.19 -1.58
C ILE A 102 -7.47 0.95 -2.47
N LYS A 103 -8.36 1.61 -3.24
CA LYS A 103 -8.03 2.80 -4.03
C LYS A 103 -7.46 3.92 -3.15
N ASP A 104 -8.12 4.23 -2.03
CA ASP A 104 -7.67 5.25 -1.09
C ASP A 104 -6.31 4.88 -0.46
N ALA A 105 -6.10 3.62 -0.11
CA ALA A 105 -4.82 3.14 0.40
C ALA A 105 -3.68 3.32 -0.61
N ILE A 106 -3.91 3.05 -1.90
CA ILE A 106 -2.92 3.26 -2.97
C ILE A 106 -2.58 4.76 -3.11
N VAL A 107 -3.58 5.63 -3.02
CA VAL A 107 -3.37 7.09 -3.03
C VAL A 107 -2.55 7.54 -1.82
N ARG A 108 -2.86 7.03 -0.62
CA ARG A 108 -2.08 7.33 0.60
C ARG A 108 -0.65 6.84 0.48
N TYR A 109 -0.45 5.64 -0.05
CA TYR A 109 0.87 5.07 -0.30
C TYR A 109 1.70 5.97 -1.21
N VAL A 110 1.18 6.38 -2.37
CA VAL A 110 2.00 7.16 -3.29
C VAL A 110 2.36 8.54 -2.74
N ARG A 111 1.44 9.17 -2.00
CA ARG A 111 1.70 10.42 -1.28
C ARG A 111 2.70 10.25 -0.15
N ALA A 112 2.76 9.08 0.49
CA ALA A 112 3.75 8.78 1.53
C ALA A 112 5.17 8.72 0.96
N TYR A 113 5.35 8.13 -0.22
CA TYR A 113 6.66 7.99 -0.86
C TYR A 113 7.12 9.23 -1.62
N ASP A 114 6.24 10.23 -1.80
CA ASP A 114 6.60 11.57 -2.25
C ASP A 114 7.34 12.37 -1.17
N GLU A 115 7.28 11.93 0.09
CA GLU A 115 7.96 12.59 1.19
C GLU A 115 9.46 12.35 1.16
N SER A 116 10.23 13.38 1.49
CA SER A 116 11.69 13.27 1.65
C SER A 116 12.04 12.65 3.00
N ASP A 117 11.29 12.98 4.05
CA ASP A 117 11.52 12.48 5.41
C ASP A 117 11.03 11.04 5.54
N ARG A 118 11.96 10.13 5.86
CA ARG A 118 11.68 8.70 5.99
C ARG A 118 10.80 8.36 7.17
N ASN A 119 10.87 9.11 8.27
CA ASN A 119 9.95 8.93 9.39
C ASN A 119 8.51 9.18 8.94
N VAL A 120 8.30 10.26 8.17
CA VAL A 120 6.99 10.60 7.62
C VAL A 120 6.55 9.55 6.61
N THR A 121 7.43 9.08 5.72
CA THR A 121 7.13 7.99 4.78
C THR A 121 6.70 6.72 5.51
N ILE A 122 7.45 6.29 6.54
CA ILE A 122 7.15 5.11 7.36
C ILE A 122 5.79 5.24 8.02
N GLN A 123 5.52 6.37 8.70
CA GLN A 123 4.26 6.60 9.39
C GLN A 123 3.06 6.59 8.43
N LYS A 124 3.15 7.31 7.31
CA LYS A 124 2.07 7.39 6.32
C LYS A 124 1.84 6.06 5.60
N THR A 125 2.91 5.32 5.30
CA THR A 125 2.80 3.99 4.66
C THR A 125 2.20 2.96 5.61
N TRP A 126 2.59 2.99 6.89
CA TRP A 126 1.99 2.15 7.91
C TRP A 126 0.48 2.41 8.01
N ALA A 127 0.06 3.68 8.04
CA ALA A 127 -1.36 4.04 8.06
C ALA A 127 -2.10 3.61 6.78
N ALA A 128 -1.45 3.66 5.61
CA ALA A 128 -2.01 3.15 4.37
C ALA A 128 -2.21 1.63 4.43
N LEU A 129 -1.24 0.88 4.95
CA LEU A 129 -1.33 -0.56 5.16
C LEU A 129 -2.44 -0.92 6.16
N GLU A 130 -2.46 -0.24 7.30
CA GLU A 130 -3.47 -0.39 8.35
C GLU A 130 -4.90 -0.24 7.81
N SER A 131 -5.12 0.72 6.89
CA SER A 131 -6.45 0.97 6.33
C SER A 131 -7.07 -0.21 5.57
N ILE A 132 -6.26 -1.14 5.06
CA ILE A 132 -6.73 -2.33 4.33
C ILE A 132 -6.61 -3.62 5.14
N VAL A 133 -5.54 -3.77 5.94
CA VAL A 133 -5.30 -5.01 6.70
C VAL A 133 -5.95 -5.01 8.08
N CYS A 134 -6.31 -3.86 8.63
CA CYS A 134 -6.92 -3.71 9.96
C CYS A 134 -8.01 -2.64 9.98
N PRO A 135 -8.97 -2.64 9.02
CA PRO A 135 -10.05 -1.67 9.03
C PRO A 135 -10.85 -1.84 10.32
N HIS A 136 -10.99 -0.75 11.09
CA HIS A 136 -11.74 -0.69 12.36
C HIS A 136 -11.12 -1.44 13.55
N GLU A 137 -9.85 -1.87 13.46
CA GLU A 137 -9.10 -2.42 14.59
C GLU A 137 -8.03 -1.43 15.06
N ASN A 138 -7.93 -1.19 16.37
CA ASN A 138 -6.82 -0.42 16.96
C ASN A 138 -5.70 -1.36 17.44
N ASN A 139 -5.38 -2.38 16.64
CA ASN A 139 -4.44 -3.43 17.04
C ASN A 139 -3.31 -3.62 16.03
N ALA A 140 -2.15 -3.02 16.33
CA ALA A 140 -0.95 -3.13 15.51
C ALA A 140 -0.41 -4.57 15.38
N SER A 141 -0.76 -5.51 16.27
CA SER A 141 -0.32 -6.91 16.13
C SER A 141 -1.05 -7.65 15.02
N SER A 142 -2.29 -7.26 14.69
CA SER A 142 -3.03 -7.82 13.56
C SER A 142 -2.32 -7.52 12.23
N ILE A 143 -1.69 -6.35 12.08
CA ILE A 143 -0.92 -5.96 10.88
C ILE A 143 0.24 -6.94 10.66
N VAL A 144 1.04 -7.19 11.71
CA VAL A 144 2.19 -8.10 11.66
C VAL A 144 1.73 -9.49 11.22
N ARG A 145 0.71 -10.04 11.90
CA ARG A 145 0.17 -11.37 11.62
C ARG A 145 -0.36 -11.51 10.19
N ARG A 146 -1.19 -10.58 9.74
CA ARG A 146 -1.87 -10.65 8.44
C ARG A 146 -0.92 -10.40 7.28
N CYS A 147 0.02 -9.46 7.43
CA CYS A 147 0.99 -9.17 6.39
C CYS A 147 2.02 -10.30 6.24
N SER A 148 2.52 -10.87 7.34
CA SER A 148 3.47 -11.99 7.27
C SER A 148 2.85 -13.27 6.69
N PHE A 149 1.54 -13.48 6.87
CA PHE A 149 0.79 -14.59 6.26
C PHE A 149 0.89 -14.62 4.73
N MET A 150 1.08 -13.47 4.08
CA MET A 150 1.14 -13.36 2.61
C MET A 150 2.48 -13.80 2.01
N PHE A 151 3.42 -14.25 2.84
CA PHE A 151 4.76 -14.67 2.45
C PHE A 151 5.03 -16.12 2.86
N ALA A 152 5.85 -16.82 2.08
CA ALA A 152 6.19 -18.22 2.34
C ALA A 152 6.97 -18.41 3.65
N ASP A 153 7.97 -17.56 3.90
CA ASP A 153 8.77 -17.58 5.14
C ASP A 153 8.15 -16.66 6.20
N ARG A 154 6.97 -17.04 6.69
CA ARG A 154 6.22 -16.24 7.67
C ARG A 154 7.05 -15.87 8.91
N PRO A 155 7.82 -16.77 9.55
CA PRO A 155 8.61 -16.40 10.74
C PRO A 155 9.62 -15.28 10.46
N TYR A 156 10.29 -15.31 9.30
CA TYR A 156 11.20 -14.25 8.90
C TYR A 156 10.46 -12.91 8.72
N TYR A 157 9.38 -12.89 7.94
CA TYR A 157 8.64 -11.65 7.67
C TYR A 157 7.92 -11.10 8.90
N GLU A 158 7.54 -11.95 9.85
CA GLU A 158 7.03 -11.55 11.15
C GLU A 158 8.09 -10.79 11.96
N GLN A 159 9.33 -11.28 12.00
CA GLN A 159 10.44 -10.56 12.66
C GLN A 159 10.72 -9.20 12.00
N VAL A 160 10.68 -9.13 10.66
CA VAL A 160 10.85 -7.87 9.93
C VAL A 160 9.73 -6.88 10.27
N LEU A 161 8.48 -7.32 10.25
CA LEU A 161 7.32 -6.47 10.59
C LEU A 161 7.32 -6.04 12.05
N GLU A 162 7.74 -6.90 12.97
CA GLU A 162 7.90 -6.54 14.39
C GLU A 162 8.96 -5.46 14.56
N HIS A 163 10.11 -5.60 13.89
CA HIS A 163 11.15 -4.57 13.88
C HIS A 163 10.62 -3.22 13.37
N LEU A 164 9.87 -3.22 12.27
CA LEU A 164 9.23 -2.01 11.70
C LEU A 164 8.21 -1.39 12.67
N ARG A 165 7.41 -2.24 13.35
CA ARG A 165 6.41 -1.82 14.33
C ARG A 165 7.06 -1.16 15.55
N GLU A 166 8.07 -1.81 16.14
CA GLU A 166 8.83 -1.26 17.26
C GLU A 166 9.47 0.06 16.90
N TYR A 167 10.09 0.14 15.72
CA TYR A 167 10.69 1.37 15.22
C TYR A 167 9.66 2.49 15.13
N ARG A 168 8.50 2.24 14.49
CA ARG A 168 7.42 3.23 14.38
C ARG A 168 6.93 3.70 15.76
N ASN A 169 6.81 2.79 16.72
CA ASN A 169 6.38 3.13 18.08
C ASN A 169 7.44 3.94 18.85
N ARG A 170 8.73 3.62 18.69
CA ARG A 170 9.84 4.38 19.30
C ARG A 170 9.94 5.78 18.71
N ASN A 171 9.89 5.92 17.38
CA ASN A 171 10.06 7.23 16.75
C ASN A 171 8.95 8.23 17.02
N VAL A 172 7.75 7.76 17.38
CA VAL A 172 6.66 8.63 17.88
C VAL A 172 6.97 9.17 19.29
N HIS A 173 7.92 8.59 20.02
CA HIS A 173 8.20 8.90 21.43
C HIS A 173 9.60 9.43 21.71
N SER A 174 10.55 9.22 20.81
CA SER A 174 11.95 9.58 21.01
C SER A 174 12.49 10.13 19.70
N GLY A 175 12.68 11.46 19.60
CA GLY A 175 13.15 12.17 18.40
C GLY A 175 14.61 11.88 18.02
N TYR A 176 15.01 10.61 18.00
CA TYR A 176 16.33 10.14 17.59
C TYR A 176 16.34 9.90 16.08
N GLU A 177 17.20 10.60 15.37
CA GLU A 177 17.52 10.31 13.96
C GLU A 177 18.39 9.05 13.89
N PHE A 178 17.88 8.00 13.26
CA PHE A 178 18.68 6.83 12.89
C PHE A 178 19.38 7.09 11.55
N ASP A 179 20.62 6.61 11.42
CA ASP A 179 21.32 6.59 10.15
C ASP A 179 20.65 5.58 9.19
N ASP A 180 20.23 6.11 8.03
CA ASP A 180 19.62 5.43 6.87
C ASP A 180 18.37 4.55 7.13
N LEU A 181 17.21 5.16 6.90
CA LEU A 181 15.88 4.54 7.02
C LEU A 181 15.29 4.11 5.67
N ASP A 182 16.08 4.16 4.61
CA ASP A 182 15.61 3.77 3.28
C ASP A 182 15.20 2.30 3.27
N PHE A 183 15.96 1.44 3.95
CA PHE A 183 15.64 0.01 4.05
C PHE A 183 14.29 -0.26 4.73
N HIS A 184 13.93 0.47 5.78
CA HIS A 184 12.61 0.37 6.41
C HIS A 184 11.49 0.76 5.44
N CYS A 185 11.72 1.82 4.67
CA CYS A 185 10.78 2.25 3.63
C CYS A 185 10.65 1.21 2.51
N TYR A 186 11.74 0.59 2.07
CA TYR A 186 11.71 -0.45 1.06
C TYR A 186 10.98 -1.72 1.54
N GLN A 187 11.20 -2.12 2.80
CA GLN A 187 10.47 -3.24 3.40
C GLN A 187 8.97 -2.95 3.50
N LEU A 188 8.57 -1.78 4.01
CA LEU A 188 7.16 -1.39 4.07
C LEU A 188 6.50 -1.32 2.69
N GLN A 189 7.23 -0.87 1.67
CA GLN A 189 6.76 -0.88 0.28
C GLN A 189 6.42 -2.29 -0.18
N GLN A 190 7.28 -3.26 0.14
CA GLN A 190 7.07 -4.65 -0.22
C GLN A 190 5.80 -5.21 0.43
N PHE A 191 5.61 -4.96 1.73
CA PHE A 191 4.40 -5.39 2.45
C PHE A 191 3.14 -4.74 1.90
N PHE A 192 3.17 -3.42 1.67
CA PHE A 192 2.03 -2.71 1.10
C PHE A 192 1.66 -3.23 -0.29
N ARG A 193 2.66 -3.40 -1.16
CA ARG A 193 2.47 -3.97 -2.49
C ARG A 193 1.88 -5.38 -2.42
N GLN A 194 2.41 -6.25 -1.57
CA GLN A 194 1.92 -7.61 -1.42
C GLN A 194 0.48 -7.65 -0.91
N ALA A 195 0.14 -6.78 0.05
CA ALA A 195 -1.23 -6.64 0.55
C ALA A 195 -2.20 -6.22 -0.56
N VAL A 196 -1.90 -5.15 -1.29
CA VAL A 196 -2.74 -4.71 -2.42
C VAL A 196 -2.93 -5.84 -3.44
N LEU A 197 -1.86 -6.52 -3.85
CA LEU A 197 -1.95 -7.62 -4.82
C LEU A 197 -2.76 -8.81 -4.29
N PHE A 198 -2.66 -9.12 -3.00
CA PHE A 198 -3.45 -10.18 -2.37
C PHE A 198 -4.95 -9.88 -2.44
N TYR A 199 -5.39 -8.68 -2.03
CA TYR A 199 -6.81 -8.32 -2.04
C TYR A 199 -7.36 -8.29 -3.47
N LEU A 200 -6.62 -7.68 -4.41
CA LEU A 200 -7.06 -7.59 -5.81
C LEU A 200 -7.11 -8.96 -6.50
N LYS A 201 -6.16 -9.86 -6.22
CA LYS A 201 -6.19 -11.22 -6.77
C LYS A 201 -7.39 -12.03 -6.27
N ASN A 202 -7.92 -11.69 -5.09
CA ASN A 202 -9.04 -12.36 -4.45
C ASN A 202 -10.32 -11.50 -4.43
N ALA A 203 -10.43 -10.53 -5.36
CA ALA A 203 -11.51 -9.54 -5.36
C ALA A 203 -12.92 -10.13 -5.42
N SER A 204 -13.08 -11.29 -6.07
CA SER A 204 -14.35 -12.02 -6.15
C SER A 204 -14.43 -13.21 -5.20
N THR A 205 -13.34 -13.55 -4.49
CA THR A 205 -13.29 -14.69 -3.57
C THR A 205 -13.90 -14.34 -2.22
N PHE A 206 -13.62 -13.13 -1.73
CA PHE A 206 -14.10 -12.64 -0.45
C PHE A 206 -15.17 -11.57 -0.64
N SER A 207 -16.17 -11.56 0.24
CA SER A 207 -17.22 -10.55 0.30
C SER A 207 -16.72 -9.15 0.70
N GLY A 208 -15.47 -9.04 1.19
CA GLY A 208 -14.80 -7.78 1.48
C GLY A 208 -13.51 -7.95 2.30
N LEU A 209 -12.92 -6.83 2.69
CA LEU A 209 -11.67 -6.78 3.47
C LEU A 209 -11.80 -7.54 4.78
N GLN A 210 -12.95 -7.43 5.46
CA GLN A 210 -13.13 -8.10 6.75
C GLN A 210 -13.09 -9.63 6.64
N GLU A 211 -13.69 -10.20 5.58
CA GLU A 211 -13.62 -11.65 5.35
C GLU A 211 -12.21 -12.08 4.93
N ALA A 212 -11.58 -11.33 4.01
CA ALA A 212 -10.20 -11.58 3.62
C ALA A 212 -9.24 -11.51 4.83
N ASN A 213 -9.47 -10.60 5.76
CA ASN A 213 -8.67 -10.45 6.99
C ASN A 213 -8.87 -11.62 7.96
N LYS A 214 -10.08 -12.19 8.05
CA LYS A 214 -10.31 -13.44 8.79
C LYS A 214 -9.55 -14.61 8.18
N PHE A 215 -9.46 -14.68 6.85
CA PHE A 215 -8.64 -15.68 6.17
C PHE A 215 -7.14 -15.51 6.50
N LEU A 216 -6.64 -14.28 6.53
CA LEU A 216 -5.25 -13.99 6.90
C LEU A 216 -4.94 -14.24 8.39
N ASP A 217 -5.97 -14.36 9.23
CA ASP A 217 -5.85 -14.72 10.64
C ASP A 217 -5.77 -16.24 10.86
N LEU A 218 -5.92 -17.04 9.81
CA LEU A 218 -5.83 -18.50 9.90
C LEU A 218 -4.40 -18.96 10.27
N PRO A 219 -4.28 -20.18 10.81
CA PRO A 219 -2.98 -20.81 10.97
C PRO A 219 -2.28 -21.02 9.62
N SER A 220 -0.95 -20.99 9.60
CA SER A 220 -0.17 -21.17 8.37
C SER A 220 0.51 -22.52 8.26
N THR A 221 0.45 -23.36 9.29
CA THR A 221 1.05 -24.71 9.24
C THR A 221 0.02 -25.76 8.85
N LEU A 222 0.43 -26.77 8.08
CA LEU A 222 -0.44 -27.87 7.68
C LEU A 222 -1.03 -28.61 8.89
N ALA A 223 -0.24 -28.78 9.95
CA ALA A 223 -0.67 -29.44 11.18
C ALA A 223 -1.81 -28.66 11.85
N GLU A 224 -1.68 -27.34 12.00
CA GLU A 224 -2.72 -26.49 12.60
C GLU A 224 -3.95 -26.38 11.69
N LEU A 225 -3.76 -26.27 10.38
CA LEU A 225 -4.87 -26.24 9.42
C LEU A 225 -5.66 -27.55 9.42
N THR A 226 -4.98 -28.70 9.49
CA THR A 226 -5.62 -30.01 9.59
C THR A 226 -6.42 -30.13 10.89
N LYS A 227 -5.85 -29.64 12.01
CA LYS A 227 -6.53 -29.62 13.29
C LYS A 227 -7.76 -28.69 13.26
N LEU A 228 -7.64 -27.51 12.65
CA LEU A 228 -8.74 -26.57 12.48
C LEU A 228 -9.87 -27.19 11.66
N LYS A 229 -9.54 -27.80 10.51
CA LYS A 229 -10.51 -28.51 9.67
C LYS A 229 -11.26 -29.58 10.47
N MET A 230 -10.54 -30.42 11.22
CA MET A 230 -11.16 -31.46 12.06
C MET A 230 -12.11 -30.86 13.11
N HIS A 231 -11.74 -29.75 13.74
CA HIS A 231 -12.60 -29.08 14.73
C HIS A 231 -13.86 -28.50 14.09
N VAL A 232 -13.75 -27.90 12.90
CA VAL A 232 -14.90 -27.38 12.15
C VAL A 232 -15.85 -28.51 11.75
N GLU A 233 -15.33 -29.59 11.18
CA GLU A 233 -16.15 -30.77 10.81
C GLU A 233 -16.86 -31.37 12.03
N LYS A 234 -16.19 -31.47 13.18
CA LYS A 234 -16.82 -31.93 14.43
C LYS A 234 -17.92 -30.98 14.90
N ALA A 235 -17.70 -29.67 14.81
CA ALA A 235 -18.69 -28.67 15.20
C ALA A 235 -19.93 -28.71 14.30
N MET A 236 -19.76 -28.89 12.98
CA MET A 236 -20.87 -29.04 12.03
C MET A 236 -21.74 -30.26 12.35
N LYS A 237 -21.11 -31.41 12.63
CA LYS A 237 -21.82 -32.62 13.07
C LYS A 237 -22.56 -32.42 14.39
N PHE A 238 -21.93 -31.77 15.37
CA PHE A 238 -22.55 -31.52 16.66
C PHE A 238 -23.78 -30.60 16.56
N GLN A 239 -23.72 -29.59 15.68
CA GLN A 239 -24.81 -28.66 15.42
C GLN A 239 -25.84 -29.16 14.38
N GLN A 240 -25.68 -30.39 13.88
CA GLN A 240 -26.55 -31.00 12.85
C GLN A 240 -26.66 -30.16 11.56
N LEU A 241 -25.56 -29.49 11.20
CA LEU A 241 -25.48 -28.68 9.97
C LEU A 241 -25.08 -29.51 8.74
N ASP A 242 -24.50 -30.69 8.95
CA ASP A 242 -24.27 -31.69 7.92
C ASP A 242 -25.56 -32.52 7.74
N SER A 243 -26.41 -32.13 6.78
CA SER A 243 -27.51 -32.97 6.26
C SER A 243 -27.05 -33.76 5.04
#